data_AF-A0A895KUR8-F1
#
_entry.id   AF-A0A895KUR8-F1
#
_cell.length_a   1.000
_cell.length_b   1.000
_cell.length_c   1.000
_cell.angle_alpha   90.00
_cell.angle_beta   90.00
_cell.angle_gamma   90.00
#
_symmetry.space_group_name_H-M   'P 1'
#
loop_
_entity.id
_entity.type
_entity.pdbx_description
1 polymer ?
#
loop_
_entity_poly.entity_id
_entity_poly.type
_entity_poly.pdbx_seq_one_letter_code
_entity_poly.pdbx_strand_id
1 'polypeptide(L)'
;MRLEYVTKIINFKNSMNLKRTEYSLPLNHIRITAYWLLGFIEGEGSFHLRRNSLTPTFSLALTESQKPVLEAIISFLKGKLDKYSLVKASETKLFNLSLEKARANSKPECKLIILQIDYLINIFIPFFENLKFYSKKRLDFEEFKYITTLIYQGKHNIPEIRDFILQLSYTMNSFRLSTSKFSTSSIDKEDLVFWTQKEKYLNLPPLYISNSNKQIISIQSGNIVRDTYVIEVENTKNTKTVYPTISQCAKAIGVSNSIVSNRIDTGNHLLQKDIIKIRKIRVFI
;
A
#
# COMPACT_ATOMS: atom_id res chain seq x y z
N MET A 1 -33.51 -19.65 -41.64
CA MET A 1 -32.86 -20.07 -40.38
C MET A 1 -31.36 -19.75 -40.32
N ARG A 2 -30.49 -20.27 -41.20
CA ARG A 2 -29.02 -20.01 -41.15
C ARG A 2 -28.63 -18.54 -41.33
N LEU A 3 -29.30 -17.80 -42.22
CA LEU A 3 -29.02 -16.38 -42.48
C LEU A 3 -29.34 -15.47 -41.27
N GLU A 4 -30.35 -15.84 -40.49
CA GLU A 4 -30.80 -15.10 -39.30
C GLU A 4 -29.75 -15.18 -38.18
N TYR A 5 -29.17 -16.35 -37.94
CA TYR A 5 -28.10 -16.52 -36.95
C TYR A 5 -26.81 -15.79 -37.35
N VAL A 6 -26.45 -15.82 -38.64
CA VAL A 6 -25.30 -15.06 -39.14
C VAL A 6 -25.51 -13.56 -38.90
N THR A 7 -26.70 -13.05 -39.16
CA THR A 7 -27.05 -11.64 -38.90
C THR A 7 -26.96 -11.31 -37.41
N LYS A 8 -27.50 -12.18 -36.53
CA LYS A 8 -27.40 -12.00 -35.06
C LYS A 8 -25.94 -11.99 -34.57
N ILE A 9 -25.10 -12.89 -35.10
CA ILE A 9 -23.66 -12.95 -34.74
C ILE A 9 -22.94 -11.68 -35.21
N ILE A 10 -23.21 -11.19 -36.42
CA ILE A 10 -22.61 -9.96 -36.94
C ILE A 10 -23.01 -8.77 -36.07
N ASN A 11 -24.28 -8.67 -35.68
CA ASN A 11 -24.76 -7.61 -34.79
C ASN A 11 -24.07 -7.69 -33.42
N PHE A 12 -23.93 -8.88 -32.84
CA PHE A 12 -23.22 -9.08 -31.59
C PHE A 12 -21.74 -8.67 -31.72
N LYS A 13 -21.05 -9.14 -32.76
CA LYS A 13 -19.65 -8.77 -33.06
C LYS A 13 -19.49 -7.25 -33.21
N ASN A 14 -20.45 -6.58 -33.83
CA ASN A 14 -20.46 -5.13 -33.99
C ASN A 14 -20.76 -4.37 -32.69
N SER A 15 -21.05 -5.05 -31.58
CA SER A 15 -21.16 -4.46 -30.23
C SER A 15 -19.96 -4.79 -29.32
N MET A 16 -18.94 -5.48 -29.83
CA MET A 16 -17.77 -5.90 -29.07
C MET A 16 -16.58 -4.95 -29.26
N ASN A 17 -15.78 -4.80 -28.21
CA ASN A 17 -14.48 -4.12 -28.22
C ASN A 17 -14.56 -2.70 -28.79
N LEU A 18 -13.83 -2.43 -29.89
CA LEU A 18 -13.76 -1.12 -30.54
C LEU A 18 -15.06 -0.66 -31.18
N LYS A 19 -16.00 -1.57 -31.44
CA LYS A 19 -17.31 -1.26 -32.03
C LYS A 19 -18.42 -1.11 -30.99
N ARG A 20 -18.11 -1.36 -29.71
CA ARG A 20 -19.08 -1.18 -28.63
C ARG A 20 -19.48 0.29 -28.53
N THR A 21 -20.77 0.56 -28.63
CA THR A 21 -21.35 1.89 -28.45
C THR A 21 -22.09 2.04 -27.12
N GLU A 22 -22.59 0.92 -26.57
CA GLU A 22 -23.28 0.88 -25.27
C GLU A 22 -22.31 0.58 -24.13
N TYR A 23 -22.18 1.54 -23.21
CA TYR A 23 -21.33 1.45 -22.03
C TYR A 23 -22.12 1.47 -20.71
N SER A 24 -23.46 1.38 -20.77
CA SER A 24 -24.30 1.27 -19.59
C SER A 24 -24.08 -0.07 -18.91
N LEU A 25 -23.38 -0.06 -17.78
CA LEU A 25 -23.21 -1.22 -16.93
C LEU A 25 -24.22 -1.18 -15.78
N PRO A 26 -24.71 -2.34 -15.29
CA PRO A 26 -25.60 -2.38 -14.14
C PRO A 26 -25.01 -1.67 -12.92
N LEU A 27 -25.88 -1.12 -12.07
CA LEU A 27 -25.48 -0.61 -10.77
C LEU A 27 -24.81 -1.73 -9.97
N ASN A 28 -23.72 -1.42 -9.26
CA ASN A 28 -22.97 -2.38 -8.44
C ASN A 28 -22.36 -3.58 -9.20
N HIS A 29 -22.11 -3.47 -10.51
CA HIS A 29 -21.46 -4.54 -11.28
C HIS A 29 -20.01 -4.83 -10.85
N ILE A 30 -19.36 -3.91 -10.12
CA ILE A 30 -17.99 -4.09 -9.62
C ILE A 30 -18.06 -4.71 -8.22
N ARG A 31 -17.71 -6.00 -8.11
CA ARG A 31 -17.62 -6.72 -6.83
C ARG A 31 -16.20 -7.21 -6.59
N ILE A 32 -15.50 -6.57 -5.66
CA ILE A 32 -14.14 -6.94 -5.28
C ILE A 32 -14.20 -8.02 -4.19
N THR A 33 -13.61 -9.18 -4.47
CA THR A 33 -13.34 -10.24 -3.48
C THR A 33 -11.82 -10.44 -3.37
N ALA A 34 -11.37 -11.21 -2.38
CA ALA A 34 -9.93 -11.46 -2.19
C ALA A 34 -9.28 -12.11 -3.43
N TYR A 35 -9.88 -13.19 -3.96
CA TYR A 35 -9.37 -13.87 -5.15
C TYR A 35 -9.56 -13.06 -6.42
N TRP A 36 -10.64 -12.27 -6.53
CA TRP A 36 -10.81 -11.35 -7.65
C TRP A 36 -9.68 -10.32 -7.67
N LEU A 37 -9.39 -9.70 -6.52
CA LEU A 37 -8.32 -8.71 -6.41
C LEU A 37 -6.95 -9.33 -6.69
N LEU A 38 -6.69 -10.53 -6.16
CA LEU A 38 -5.45 -11.25 -6.48
C LEU A 38 -5.32 -11.50 -7.99
N GLY A 39 -6.32 -12.11 -8.62
CA GLY A 39 -6.28 -12.39 -10.06
C GLY A 39 -6.11 -11.11 -10.89
N PHE A 40 -6.75 -10.03 -10.48
CA PHE A 40 -6.57 -8.71 -11.09
C PHE A 40 -5.14 -8.19 -10.93
N ILE A 41 -4.54 -8.33 -9.75
CA ILE A 41 -3.14 -7.97 -9.49
C ILE A 41 -2.18 -8.85 -10.31
N GLU A 42 -2.45 -10.14 -10.45
CA GLU A 42 -1.65 -11.06 -11.27
C GLU A 42 -1.61 -10.62 -12.75
N GLY A 43 -2.69 -10.00 -13.25
CA GLY A 43 -2.71 -9.30 -14.54
C GLY A 43 -2.03 -7.93 -14.49
N GLU A 44 -2.66 -6.97 -13.80
CA GLU A 44 -2.41 -5.53 -13.93
C GLU A 44 -1.50 -4.93 -12.85
N GLY A 45 -1.27 -5.65 -11.75
CA GLY A 45 -0.49 -5.16 -10.62
C GLY A 45 1.01 -5.09 -10.87
N SER A 46 1.70 -4.16 -10.22
CA SER A 46 3.16 -4.09 -10.24
C SER A 46 3.69 -3.94 -8.82
N PHE A 47 4.57 -4.86 -8.43
CA PHE A 47 5.37 -4.78 -7.21
C PHE A 47 6.77 -4.31 -7.59
N HIS A 48 7.22 -3.17 -7.10
CA HIS A 48 8.52 -2.65 -7.50
C HIS A 48 9.22 -1.84 -6.39
N LEU A 49 10.50 -1.57 -6.60
CA LEU A 49 11.29 -0.67 -5.77
C LEU A 49 11.54 0.63 -6.53
N ARG A 50 11.23 1.79 -5.93
CA ARG A 50 11.76 3.07 -6.39
C ARG A 50 13.22 3.16 -5.95
N ARG A 51 14.14 2.81 -6.84
CA ARG A 51 15.57 2.60 -6.53
C ARG A 51 16.25 3.83 -5.93
N ASN A 52 15.95 5.03 -6.45
CA ASN A 52 16.57 6.28 -5.99
C ASN A 52 16.31 6.56 -4.50
N SER A 53 15.13 6.19 -4.00
CA SER A 53 14.71 6.45 -2.62
C SER A 53 14.57 5.18 -1.78
N LEU A 54 14.94 4.02 -2.34
CA LEU A 54 14.67 2.68 -1.77
C LEU A 54 13.25 2.58 -1.19
N THR A 55 12.25 2.99 -1.96
CA THR A 55 10.86 2.97 -1.51
C THR A 55 10.11 1.82 -2.18
N PRO A 56 9.73 0.76 -1.43
CA PRO A 56 8.85 -0.27 -1.95
C PRO A 56 7.54 0.36 -2.39
N THR A 57 7.05 0.01 -3.56
CA THR A 57 5.83 0.54 -4.12
C THR A 57 5.03 -0.58 -4.77
N PHE A 58 3.77 -0.67 -4.40
CA PHE A 58 2.78 -1.39 -5.18
C PHE A 58 2.00 -0.37 -6.03
N SER A 59 1.69 -0.75 -7.27
CA SER A 59 0.84 0.06 -8.13
C SER A 59 -0.09 -0.74 -9.03
N LEU A 60 -1.21 -0.12 -9.39
CA LEU A 60 -2.14 -0.55 -10.43
C LEU A 60 -2.37 0.62 -11.38
N ALA A 61 -2.35 0.34 -12.68
CA ALA A 61 -2.51 1.31 -13.75
C ALA A 61 -3.60 0.83 -14.69
N LEU A 62 -4.63 1.65 -14.94
CA LEU A 62 -5.72 1.34 -15.86
C LEU A 62 -6.05 2.57 -16.71
N THR A 63 -6.88 2.42 -17.73
CA THR A 63 -7.43 3.60 -18.42
C THR A 63 -8.31 4.42 -17.48
N GLU A 64 -8.40 5.73 -17.70
CA GLU A 64 -9.23 6.62 -16.88
C GLU A 64 -10.70 6.16 -16.83
N SER A 65 -11.23 5.61 -17.92
CA SER A 65 -12.59 5.05 -17.96
C SER A 65 -12.84 3.92 -16.95
N GLN A 66 -11.78 3.27 -16.47
CA GLN A 66 -11.82 2.18 -15.50
C GLN A 66 -11.52 2.66 -14.08
N LYS A 67 -11.41 3.97 -13.83
CA LYS A 67 -11.24 4.56 -12.50
C LYS A 67 -12.22 4.00 -11.45
N PRO A 68 -13.51 3.74 -11.74
CA PRO A 68 -14.42 3.13 -10.77
C PRO A 68 -13.96 1.77 -10.22
N VAL A 69 -13.18 1.00 -11.00
CA VAL A 69 -12.58 -0.25 -10.54
C VAL A 69 -11.51 0.01 -9.47
N LEU A 70 -10.64 0.99 -9.69
CA LEU A 70 -9.62 1.37 -8.69
C LEU A 70 -10.27 1.93 -7.42
N GLU A 71 -11.33 2.74 -7.55
CA GLU A 71 -12.10 3.23 -6.40
C GLU A 71 -12.73 2.09 -5.58
N ALA A 72 -13.30 1.09 -6.27
CA ALA A 72 -13.83 -0.11 -5.61
C ALA A 72 -12.73 -0.93 -4.91
N ILE A 73 -11.54 -1.05 -5.52
CA ILE A 73 -10.37 -1.70 -4.91
C ILE A 73 -9.93 -0.93 -3.65
N ILE A 74 -9.86 0.40 -3.70
CA ILE A 74 -9.53 1.23 -2.54
C ILE A 74 -10.57 1.01 -1.43
N SER A 75 -11.86 0.98 -1.77
CA SER A 75 -12.92 0.72 -0.79
C SER A 75 -12.77 -0.66 -0.14
N PHE A 76 -12.46 -1.69 -0.93
CA PHE A 76 -12.20 -3.04 -0.42
C PHE A 76 -10.98 -3.08 0.53
N LEU A 77 -9.88 -2.43 0.14
CA LEU A 77 -8.66 -2.35 0.95
C LEU A 77 -8.87 -1.53 2.24
N LYS A 78 -9.64 -0.43 2.18
CA LYS A 78 -10.07 0.32 3.37
C LYS A 78 -10.87 -0.55 4.34
N GLY A 79 -11.68 -1.47 3.84
CA GLY A 79 -12.39 -2.46 4.65
C GLY A 79 -11.49 -3.46 5.40
N LYS A 80 -10.17 -3.45 5.15
CA LYS A 80 -9.17 -4.23 5.90
C LYS A 80 -8.51 -3.43 7.02
N LEU A 81 -8.78 -2.13 7.11
CA LEU A 81 -8.25 -1.26 8.16
C LEU A 81 -9.12 -1.32 9.42
N ASP A 82 -8.50 -1.28 10.60
CA ASP A 82 -9.23 -1.00 11.83
C ASP A 82 -9.74 0.46 11.84
N LYS A 83 -10.66 0.76 12.75
CA LYS A 83 -11.30 2.09 12.82
C LYS A 83 -10.31 3.25 12.99
N TYR A 84 -9.20 3.06 13.71
CA TYR A 84 -8.21 4.11 13.94
C TYR A 84 -7.34 4.30 12.69
N SER A 85 -6.92 3.20 12.07
CA SER A 85 -6.19 3.23 10.80
C SER A 85 -7.04 3.84 9.68
N LEU A 86 -8.34 3.56 9.63
CA LEU A 86 -9.24 4.18 8.64
C LEU A 86 -9.30 5.70 8.79
N VAL A 87 -9.39 6.20 10.03
CA VAL A 87 -9.34 7.64 10.31
C VAL A 87 -8.01 8.22 9.86
N LYS A 88 -6.88 7.57 10.17
CA LYS A 88 -5.56 8.06 9.73
C LYS A 88 -5.41 8.05 8.21
N ALA A 89 -5.89 7.02 7.53
CA ALA A 89 -5.84 6.87 6.08
C ALA A 89 -6.60 7.96 5.32
N SER A 90 -7.55 8.66 5.96
CA SER A 90 -8.27 9.78 5.35
C SER A 90 -7.39 11.03 5.16
N GLU A 91 -6.33 11.19 5.96
CA GLU A 91 -5.41 12.33 5.90
C GLU A 91 -4.08 11.99 5.24
N THR A 92 -3.78 10.70 5.07
CA THR A 92 -2.54 10.27 4.43
C THR A 92 -2.80 9.94 2.96
N LYS A 93 -1.75 10.05 2.15
CA LYS A 93 -1.76 9.53 0.77
C LYS A 93 -1.56 8.01 0.75
N LEU A 94 -2.23 7.28 1.65
CA LEU A 94 -2.11 5.83 1.77
C LEU A 94 -2.51 5.15 0.45
N PHE A 95 -3.66 5.56 -0.09
CA PHE A 95 -4.14 5.15 -1.40
C PHE A 95 -4.03 6.35 -2.34
N ASN A 96 -2.87 6.52 -2.97
CA ASN A 96 -2.65 7.63 -3.89
C ASN A 96 -3.22 7.28 -5.26
N LEU A 97 -4.42 7.82 -5.55
CA LEU A 97 -5.07 7.71 -6.85
C LEU A 97 -4.82 8.97 -7.66
N SER A 98 -4.13 8.84 -8.79
CA SER A 98 -3.78 9.96 -9.68
C SER A 98 -4.25 9.71 -11.10
N LEU A 99 -4.66 10.78 -11.77
CA LEU A 99 -4.97 10.78 -13.21
C LEU A 99 -3.76 11.30 -13.98
N GLU A 100 -3.34 10.56 -14.99
CA GLU A 100 -2.30 10.95 -15.92
C GLU A 100 -2.93 11.24 -17.28
N LYS A 101 -2.61 12.42 -17.84
CA LYS A 101 -3.07 12.80 -19.17
C LYS A 101 -2.51 11.85 -20.23
N ALA A 102 -3.29 11.67 -21.29
CA ALA A 102 -2.83 11.00 -22.51
C ALA A 102 -1.48 11.55 -22.97
N ARG A 103 -0.55 10.66 -23.29
CA ARG A 103 0.75 11.01 -23.90
C ARG A 103 0.79 10.47 -25.32
N ALA A 104 1.02 11.34 -26.30
CA ALA A 104 0.97 11.00 -27.72
C ALA A 104 -0.34 10.25 -28.07
N ASN A 105 -0.25 9.02 -28.60
CA ASN A 105 -1.39 8.21 -29.03
C ASN A 105 -1.96 7.30 -27.93
N SER A 106 -1.58 7.49 -26.66
CA SER A 106 -2.12 6.71 -25.54
C SER A 106 -3.42 7.30 -25.01
N LYS A 107 -4.22 6.45 -24.35
CA LYS A 107 -5.41 6.90 -23.62
C LYS A 107 -4.99 7.51 -22.27
N PRO A 108 -5.77 8.44 -21.69
CA PRO A 108 -5.58 8.86 -20.32
C PRO A 108 -5.59 7.67 -19.36
N GLU A 109 -4.74 7.72 -18.33
CA GLU A 109 -4.51 6.65 -17.38
C GLU A 109 -4.95 7.09 -15.98
N CYS A 110 -5.47 6.16 -15.19
CA CYS A 110 -5.66 6.32 -13.76
C CYS A 110 -4.77 5.31 -13.03
N LYS A 111 -4.02 5.79 -12.05
CA LYS A 111 -3.01 5.01 -11.34
C LYS A 111 -3.23 5.05 -9.84
N LEU A 112 -3.29 3.87 -9.23
CA LEU A 112 -3.27 3.69 -7.78
C LEU A 112 -1.84 3.33 -7.34
N ILE A 113 -1.34 4.03 -6.34
CA ILE A 113 -0.01 3.83 -5.76
C ILE A 113 -0.14 3.67 -4.24
N ILE A 114 0.53 2.65 -3.71
CA ILE A 114 0.67 2.38 -2.27
C ILE A 114 2.16 2.27 -1.96
N LEU A 115 2.65 3.12 -1.04
CA LEU A 115 4.09 3.24 -0.73
C LEU A 115 4.40 3.29 0.77
N GLN A 116 3.38 3.33 1.61
CA GLN A 116 3.50 3.45 3.06
C GLN A 116 3.97 2.12 3.64
N ILE A 117 5.21 2.12 4.14
CA ILE A 117 5.89 0.90 4.56
C ILE A 117 5.15 0.15 5.69
N ASP A 118 4.55 0.89 6.62
CA ASP A 118 3.81 0.30 7.73
C ASP A 118 2.56 -0.44 7.23
N TYR A 119 1.78 0.17 6.33
CA TYR A 119 0.65 -0.52 5.68
C TYR A 119 1.09 -1.72 4.84
N LEU A 120 2.19 -1.57 4.08
CA LEU A 120 2.70 -2.64 3.24
C LEU A 120 3.04 -3.89 4.06
N ILE A 121 3.75 -3.73 5.18
CA ILE A 121 4.19 -4.83 6.04
C ILE A 121 3.08 -5.38 6.92
N ASN A 122 2.27 -4.52 7.53
CA ASN A 122 1.34 -4.96 8.56
C ASN A 122 -0.02 -5.41 8.02
N ILE A 123 -0.37 -5.02 6.79
CA ILE A 123 -1.71 -5.27 6.22
C ILE A 123 -1.62 -5.86 4.83
N PHE A 124 -0.97 -5.17 3.90
CA PHE A 124 -1.02 -5.52 2.47
C PHE A 124 -0.33 -6.86 2.17
N ILE A 125 0.92 -7.04 2.60
CA ILE A 125 1.66 -8.28 2.40
C ILE A 125 0.98 -9.47 3.10
N PRO A 126 0.65 -9.40 4.41
CA PRO A 126 -0.03 -10.51 5.09
C PRO A 126 -1.36 -10.90 4.47
N PHE A 127 -2.09 -9.94 3.90
CA PHE A 127 -3.34 -10.22 3.19
C PHE A 127 -3.11 -11.13 1.96
N PHE A 128 -2.08 -10.86 1.15
CA PHE A 128 -1.80 -11.64 -0.05
C PHE A 128 -0.99 -12.92 0.20
N GLU A 129 -0.21 -12.99 1.28
CA GLU A 129 0.56 -14.17 1.65
C GLU A 129 -0.33 -15.40 1.89
N ASN A 130 -1.55 -15.18 2.37
CA ASN A 130 -2.55 -16.23 2.60
C ASN A 130 -3.30 -16.66 1.33
N LEU A 131 -3.02 -16.06 0.18
CA LEU A 131 -3.70 -16.35 -1.08
C LEU A 131 -2.77 -17.06 -2.06
N LYS A 132 -3.33 -17.99 -2.85
CA LYS A 132 -2.58 -18.74 -3.85
C LYS A 132 -2.48 -17.95 -5.15
N PHE A 133 -1.26 -17.53 -5.48
CA PHE A 133 -0.91 -16.99 -6.79
C PHE A 133 -0.84 -18.11 -7.86
N TYR A 134 -1.23 -17.80 -9.09
CA TYR A 134 -1.21 -18.72 -10.23
C TYR A 134 -0.25 -18.31 -11.36
N SER A 135 0.37 -17.14 -11.25
CA SER A 135 1.29 -16.58 -12.24
C SER A 135 2.72 -16.42 -11.71
N LYS A 136 3.65 -16.09 -12.62
CA LYS A 136 5.04 -15.72 -12.25
C LYS A 136 5.10 -14.47 -11.35
N LYS A 137 4.02 -13.69 -11.24
CA LYS A 137 3.96 -12.52 -10.36
C LYS A 137 4.11 -12.86 -8.89
N ARG A 138 3.88 -14.12 -8.50
CA ARG A 138 4.25 -14.66 -7.18
C ARG A 138 5.72 -14.38 -6.84
N LEU A 139 6.62 -14.58 -7.80
CA LEU A 139 8.05 -14.39 -7.57
C LEU A 139 8.38 -12.91 -7.31
N ASP A 140 7.72 -12.00 -8.05
CA ASP A 140 7.85 -10.56 -7.82
C ASP A 140 7.27 -10.17 -6.46
N PHE A 141 6.15 -10.75 -6.05
CA PHE A 141 5.58 -10.53 -4.73
C PHE A 141 6.51 -11.01 -3.60
N GLU A 142 7.15 -12.17 -3.73
CA GLU A 142 8.09 -12.69 -2.71
C GLU A 142 9.36 -11.83 -2.60
N GLU A 143 9.91 -11.37 -3.72
CA GLU A 143 11.06 -10.47 -3.73
C GLU A 143 10.68 -9.09 -3.18
N PHE A 144 9.48 -8.59 -3.52
CA PHE A 144 8.92 -7.37 -2.95
C PHE A 144 8.73 -7.47 -1.43
N LYS A 145 8.14 -8.56 -0.94
CA LYS A 145 7.98 -8.85 0.50
C LYS A 145 9.32 -8.77 1.20
N TYR A 146 10.32 -9.45 0.66
CA TYR A 146 11.66 -9.47 1.21
C TYR A 146 12.30 -8.08 1.30
N ILE A 147 12.31 -7.34 0.19
CA ILE A 147 12.85 -5.97 0.12
C ILE A 147 12.14 -5.05 1.13
N THR A 148 10.81 -5.15 1.17
CA THR A 148 9.98 -4.36 2.08
C THR A 148 10.34 -4.66 3.54
N THR A 149 10.54 -5.92 3.90
CA THR A 149 10.95 -6.34 5.26
C THR A 149 12.30 -5.76 5.64
N LEU A 150 13.32 -5.87 4.78
CA LEU A 150 14.65 -5.31 5.06
C LEU A 150 14.61 -3.80 5.27
N ILE A 151 13.82 -3.09 4.46
CA ILE A 151 13.66 -1.64 4.57
C ILE A 151 12.91 -1.26 5.84
N TYR A 152 11.82 -1.96 6.15
CA TYR A 152 11.05 -1.77 7.37
C TYR A 152 11.88 -2.00 8.64
N GLN A 153 12.79 -2.96 8.63
CA GLN A 153 13.72 -3.26 9.72
C GLN A 153 14.94 -2.32 9.77
N GLY A 154 15.08 -1.39 8.82
CA GLY A 154 16.20 -0.46 8.75
C GLY A 154 17.51 -1.06 8.23
N LYS A 155 17.52 -2.33 7.82
CA LYS A 155 18.72 -3.04 7.37
C LYS A 155 19.32 -2.50 6.08
N HIS A 156 18.53 -1.80 5.28
CA HIS A 156 18.99 -1.06 4.10
C HIS A 156 20.03 0.05 4.39
N ASN A 157 20.27 0.38 5.66
CA ASN A 157 21.37 1.27 6.06
C ASN A 157 22.74 0.58 6.07
N ILE A 158 22.79 -0.76 5.99
CA ILE A 158 24.02 -1.52 5.82
C ILE A 158 24.36 -1.53 4.31
N PRO A 159 25.54 -1.01 3.89
CA PRO A 159 25.87 -0.89 2.45
C PRO A 159 25.74 -2.19 1.66
N GLU A 160 26.24 -3.31 2.20
CA GLU A 160 26.14 -4.64 1.58
C GLU A 160 24.66 -5.04 1.31
N ILE A 161 23.77 -4.78 2.28
CA ILE A 161 22.34 -5.09 2.17
C ILE A 161 21.64 -4.13 1.20
N ARG A 162 22.06 -2.86 1.18
CA ARG A 162 21.55 -1.86 0.23
C ARG A 162 21.84 -2.29 -1.21
N ASP A 163 23.07 -2.70 -1.48
CA ASP A 163 23.49 -3.15 -2.81
C ASP A 163 22.75 -4.44 -3.19
N PHE A 164 22.59 -5.36 -2.25
CA PHE A 164 21.77 -6.56 -2.44
C PHE A 164 20.31 -6.24 -2.78
N ILE A 165 19.68 -5.30 -2.07
CA ILE A 165 18.31 -4.84 -2.37
C ILE A 165 18.22 -4.27 -3.79
N LEU A 166 19.21 -3.48 -4.21
CA LEU A 166 19.25 -2.92 -5.56
C LEU A 166 19.39 -4.01 -6.61
N GLN A 167 20.29 -4.97 -6.41
CA GLN A 167 20.46 -6.13 -7.30
C GLN A 167 19.17 -6.94 -7.41
N LEU A 168 18.53 -7.25 -6.28
CA LEU A 168 17.26 -7.98 -6.24
C LEU A 168 16.14 -7.22 -6.95
N SER A 169 16.14 -5.89 -6.90
CA SER A 169 15.15 -5.10 -7.64
C SER A 169 15.28 -5.21 -9.17
N TYR A 170 16.42 -5.72 -9.67
CA TYR A 170 16.65 -6.03 -11.08
C TYR A 170 16.37 -7.50 -11.43
N THR A 171 15.84 -8.31 -10.51
CA THR A 171 15.33 -9.67 -10.82
C THR A 171 13.81 -9.73 -10.92
N MET A 172 13.12 -8.61 -10.68
CA MET A 172 11.67 -8.48 -10.64
C MET A 172 11.05 -7.94 -11.93
N ASN A 173 9.76 -8.23 -12.15
CA ASN A 173 8.92 -7.72 -13.24
C ASN A 173 9.56 -7.99 -14.63
N SER A 174 9.60 -6.99 -15.51
CA SER A 174 10.13 -7.12 -16.87
C SER A 174 11.58 -7.60 -16.92
N PHE A 175 12.40 -7.32 -15.89
CA PHE A 175 13.77 -7.82 -15.83
C PHE A 175 13.83 -9.35 -15.71
N ARG A 176 12.83 -9.97 -15.08
CA ARG A 176 12.72 -11.43 -14.97
C ARG A 176 12.51 -12.13 -16.31
N LEU A 177 11.89 -11.43 -17.26
CA LEU A 177 11.55 -11.95 -18.58
C LEU A 177 12.49 -11.41 -19.67
N SER A 178 13.39 -10.50 -19.32
CA SER A 178 14.31 -9.90 -20.27
C SER A 178 15.44 -10.86 -20.61
N THR A 179 15.78 -10.94 -21.89
CA THR A 179 16.97 -11.62 -22.41
C THR A 179 18.14 -10.65 -22.63
N SER A 180 17.96 -9.36 -22.35
CA SER A 180 18.99 -8.34 -22.55
C SER A 180 20.14 -8.52 -21.57
N LYS A 181 21.38 -8.49 -22.06
CA LYS A 181 22.64 -8.69 -21.31
C LYS A 181 22.91 -7.70 -20.15
N PHE A 182 21.98 -6.77 -19.86
CA PHE A 182 22.07 -5.89 -18.69
C PHE A 182 21.49 -6.51 -17.42
N SER A 183 20.91 -7.70 -17.50
CA SER A 183 20.36 -8.44 -16.35
C SER A 183 21.03 -9.80 -16.27
N THR A 184 21.68 -10.06 -15.14
CA THR A 184 22.30 -11.33 -14.72
C THR A 184 23.53 -11.80 -15.51
N SER A 185 24.67 -11.15 -15.32
CA SER A 185 25.97 -11.84 -15.43
C SER A 185 26.46 -12.41 -14.09
N SER A 186 25.62 -12.49 -13.05
CA SER A 186 26.07 -12.95 -11.72
C SER A 186 24.99 -13.42 -10.74
N ILE A 187 23.74 -13.61 -11.17
CA ILE A 187 22.71 -14.19 -10.30
C ILE A 187 21.89 -15.12 -11.17
N ASP A 188 22.46 -16.27 -11.51
CA ASP A 188 21.64 -17.37 -11.98
C ASP A 188 20.70 -17.76 -10.83
N LYS A 189 19.48 -18.21 -11.15
CA LYS A 189 18.54 -18.68 -10.12
C LYS A 189 19.10 -19.87 -9.32
N GLU A 190 20.14 -20.50 -9.84
CA GLU A 190 20.92 -21.58 -9.23
C GLU A 190 22.11 -21.09 -8.39
N ASP A 191 22.33 -19.78 -8.30
CA ASP A 191 23.41 -19.20 -7.53
C ASP A 191 23.10 -19.30 -6.03
N LEU A 192 23.39 -20.48 -5.48
CA LEU A 192 23.17 -20.86 -4.08
C LEU A 192 23.73 -19.81 -3.11
N VAL A 193 24.80 -19.11 -3.50
CA VAL A 193 25.42 -18.02 -2.74
C VAL A 193 24.47 -16.85 -2.55
N PHE A 194 23.75 -16.43 -3.59
CA PHE A 194 22.79 -15.33 -3.52
C PHE A 194 21.61 -15.65 -2.59
N TRP A 195 21.08 -16.87 -2.66
CA TRP A 195 20.01 -17.30 -1.78
C TRP A 195 20.47 -17.49 -0.33
N THR A 196 21.72 -17.92 -0.12
CA THR A 196 22.32 -18.00 1.22
C THR A 196 22.47 -16.59 1.84
N GLN A 197 22.86 -15.58 1.05
CA GLN A 197 22.89 -14.19 1.50
C GLN A 197 21.51 -13.67 1.89
N LYS A 198 20.47 -14.04 1.11
CA LYS A 198 19.08 -13.67 1.39
C LYS A 198 18.67 -14.07 2.81
N GLU A 199 18.91 -15.32 3.20
CA GLU A 199 18.61 -15.84 4.54
C GLU A 199 19.47 -15.20 5.62
N LYS A 200 20.78 -15.06 5.37
CA LYS A 200 21.72 -14.36 6.26
C LYS A 200 21.20 -12.97 6.64
N TYR A 201 20.80 -12.15 5.67
CA TYR A 201 20.34 -10.78 5.95
C TYR A 201 18.98 -10.72 6.65
N LEU A 202 18.09 -11.69 6.43
CA LEU A 202 16.84 -11.77 7.21
C LEU A 202 17.10 -12.07 8.68
N ASN A 203 18.07 -12.93 8.96
CA ASN A 203 18.38 -13.37 10.32
C ASN A 203 19.19 -12.34 11.12
N LEU A 204 19.76 -11.32 10.48
CA LEU A 204 20.37 -10.20 11.20
C LEU A 204 19.34 -9.50 12.12
N PRO A 205 19.76 -8.95 13.27
CA PRO A 205 18.87 -8.16 14.10
C PRO A 205 18.37 -6.92 13.34
N PRO A 206 17.12 -6.47 13.59
CA PRO A 206 16.63 -5.24 13.00
C PRO A 206 17.40 -4.04 13.55
N LEU A 207 17.62 -3.02 12.71
CA LEU A 207 18.22 -1.74 13.12
C LEU A 207 17.20 -0.74 13.64
N TYR A 208 15.91 -1.05 13.44
CA TYR A 208 14.77 -0.29 13.95
C TYR A 208 13.98 -1.13 14.97
N ILE A 209 13.64 -0.53 16.10
CA ILE A 209 12.89 -1.19 17.19
C ILE A 209 11.72 -0.34 17.65
N SER A 210 10.74 -0.97 18.28
CA SER A 210 9.64 -0.27 18.96
C SER A 210 10.08 0.14 20.36
N ASN A 211 9.96 1.43 20.70
CA ASN A 211 10.14 1.90 22.08
C ASN A 211 8.91 1.63 22.96
N SER A 212 8.96 2.02 24.23
CA SER A 212 7.86 1.88 25.21
C SER A 212 6.57 2.61 24.77
N ASN A 213 6.70 3.68 23.99
CA ASN A 213 5.60 4.46 23.43
C ASN A 213 5.11 3.93 22.07
N LYS A 214 5.55 2.72 21.69
CA LYS A 214 5.26 2.04 20.41
C LYS A 214 5.66 2.85 19.16
N GLN A 215 6.67 3.71 19.31
CA GLN A 215 7.28 4.45 18.20
C GLN A 215 8.42 3.62 17.64
N ILE A 216 8.64 3.68 16.33
CA ILE A 216 9.79 3.01 15.74
C ILE A 216 10.98 3.96 15.80
N ILE A 217 12.05 3.52 16.48
CA ILE A 217 13.30 4.26 16.66
C ILE A 217 14.46 3.52 16.01
N SER A 218 15.48 4.27 15.58
CA SER A 218 16.76 3.73 15.15
C SER A 218 17.61 3.36 16.36
N ILE A 219 18.10 2.12 16.42
CA ILE A 219 18.99 1.68 17.52
C ILE A 219 20.27 2.54 17.54
N GLN A 220 20.81 2.85 16.36
CA GLN A 220 22.10 3.54 16.23
C GLN A 220 22.02 5.00 16.67
N SER A 221 20.94 5.71 16.32
CA SER A 221 20.83 7.15 16.57
C SER A 221 19.88 7.52 17.71
N GLY A 222 19.02 6.60 18.17
CA GLY A 222 17.93 6.89 19.10
C GLY A 222 16.78 7.70 18.50
N ASN A 223 16.92 8.19 17.26
CA ASN A 223 15.93 9.03 16.61
C ASN A 223 14.65 8.25 16.27
N ILE A 224 13.52 8.93 16.39
CA ILE A 224 12.22 8.43 15.94
C ILE A 224 12.22 8.38 14.41
N VAL A 225 12.05 7.18 13.87
CA VAL A 225 11.96 6.91 12.43
C VAL A 225 10.51 6.92 11.97
N ARG A 226 9.59 6.34 12.76
CA ARG A 226 8.16 6.31 12.45
C ARG A 226 7.32 6.53 13.69
N ASP A 227 6.36 7.44 13.56
CA ASP A 227 5.46 7.85 14.64
C ASP A 227 4.04 8.07 14.13
N THR A 228 3.39 7.01 13.67
CA THR A 228 2.02 7.13 13.15
C THR A 228 1.00 6.96 14.28
N TYR A 229 0.13 7.96 14.42
CA TYR A 229 -0.92 7.97 15.45
C TYR A 229 -2.15 8.76 15.03
N VAL A 230 -3.22 8.53 15.78
CA VAL A 230 -4.43 9.33 15.87
C VAL A 230 -4.65 9.80 17.31
N ILE A 231 -5.53 10.76 17.49
CA ILE A 231 -5.93 11.30 18.79
C ILE A 231 -7.33 10.81 19.12
N GLU A 232 -7.46 10.07 20.22
CA GLU A 232 -8.76 9.70 20.76
C GLU A 232 -9.12 10.65 21.90
N VAL A 233 -10.35 11.17 21.85
CA VAL A 233 -10.95 12.04 22.86
C VAL A 233 -12.15 11.32 23.45
N GLU A 234 -12.20 11.25 24.78
CA GLU A 234 -13.31 10.70 25.54
C GLU A 234 -13.99 11.83 26.32
N ASN A 235 -15.31 11.94 26.16
CA ASN A 235 -16.11 12.96 26.86
C ASN A 235 -16.68 12.42 28.17
N THR A 236 -17.30 13.31 28.97
CA THR A 236 -17.96 12.97 30.24
C THR A 236 -19.11 11.97 30.10
N LYS A 237 -19.64 11.79 28.89
CA LYS A 237 -20.67 10.77 28.55
C LYS A 237 -20.05 9.45 28.06
N ASN A 238 -18.75 9.23 28.24
CA ASN A 238 -17.99 8.06 27.76
C ASN A 238 -18.06 7.84 26.23
N THR A 239 -18.42 8.86 25.46
CA THR A 239 -18.38 8.83 24.00
C THR A 239 -16.96 9.09 23.52
N LYS A 240 -16.47 8.24 22.61
CA LYS A 240 -15.12 8.32 22.05
C LYS A 240 -15.15 8.84 20.62
N THR A 241 -14.39 9.90 20.38
CA THR A 241 -14.21 10.48 19.05
C THR A 241 -12.73 10.40 18.67
N VAL A 242 -12.43 10.14 17.40
CA VAL A 242 -11.07 9.96 16.92
C VAL A 242 -10.75 11.00 15.86
N TYR A 243 -9.60 11.65 16.00
CA TYR A 243 -9.10 12.65 15.07
C TYR A 243 -7.73 12.20 14.53
N PRO A 244 -7.44 12.38 13.25
CA PRO A 244 -6.20 11.89 12.63
C PRO A 244 -4.95 12.73 12.99
N THR A 245 -5.14 13.96 13.49
CA THR A 245 -4.04 14.84 13.92
C THR A 245 -4.41 15.65 15.18
N ILE A 246 -3.37 16.15 15.86
CA ILE A 246 -3.54 17.09 16.99
C ILE A 246 -4.28 18.35 16.53
N SER A 247 -3.95 18.88 15.34
CA SER A 247 -4.56 20.12 14.84
C SER A 247 -6.06 19.98 14.61
N GLN A 248 -6.50 18.86 14.03
CA GLN A 248 -7.91 18.62 13.82
C GLN A 248 -8.66 18.37 15.14
N CYS A 249 -8.04 17.64 16.08
CA CYS A 249 -8.59 17.48 17.43
C CYS A 249 -8.77 18.84 18.11
N ALA A 250 -7.72 19.66 18.13
CA ALA A 250 -7.71 20.98 18.76
C ALA A 250 -8.78 21.90 18.18
N LYS A 251 -8.91 21.91 16.85
CA LYS A 251 -9.95 22.65 16.13
C LYS A 251 -11.35 22.18 16.51
N ALA A 252 -11.58 20.86 16.57
CA ALA A 252 -12.90 20.29 16.88
C ALA A 252 -13.36 20.59 18.31
N ILE A 253 -12.44 20.62 19.28
CA ILE A 253 -12.75 20.88 20.69
C ILE A 253 -12.59 22.36 21.09
N GLY A 254 -12.14 23.21 20.16
CA GLY A 254 -11.99 24.65 20.35
C GLY A 254 -10.88 25.03 21.34
N VAL A 255 -9.70 24.41 21.23
CA VAL A 255 -8.51 24.74 22.03
C VAL A 255 -7.25 24.81 21.16
N SER A 256 -6.11 25.20 21.73
CA SER A 256 -4.83 25.22 21.02
C SER A 256 -4.17 23.82 20.94
N ASN A 257 -3.30 23.62 19.95
CA ASN A 257 -2.52 22.38 19.82
C ASN A 257 -1.70 22.08 21.08
N SER A 258 -1.15 23.11 21.73
CA SER A 258 -0.35 22.98 22.94
C SER A 258 -1.17 22.43 24.11
N ILE A 259 -2.44 22.82 24.23
CA ILE A 259 -3.35 22.25 25.23
C ILE A 259 -3.56 20.78 24.95
N VAL A 260 -3.86 20.38 23.72
CA VAL A 260 -4.04 18.97 23.35
C VAL A 260 -2.79 18.15 23.67
N SER A 261 -1.60 18.62 23.28
CA SER A 261 -0.32 17.95 23.57
C SER A 261 -0.08 17.81 25.08
N ASN A 262 -0.22 18.90 25.84
CA ASN A 262 -0.04 18.87 27.29
C ASN A 262 -1.00 17.89 27.97
N ARG A 263 -2.24 17.77 27.49
CA ARG A 263 -3.24 16.83 28.04
C ARG A 263 -2.91 15.39 27.69
N ILE A 264 -2.35 15.13 26.51
CA ILE A 264 -1.84 13.80 26.16
C ILE A 264 -0.70 13.40 27.09
N ASP A 265 0.21 14.33 27.40
CA ASP A 265 1.40 14.04 28.20
C ASP A 265 1.08 13.93 29.70
N THR A 266 0.19 14.77 30.22
CA THR A 266 -0.17 14.80 31.65
C THR A 266 -1.33 13.87 32.01
N GLY A 267 -2.18 13.50 31.05
CA GLY A 267 -3.42 12.74 31.30
C GLY A 267 -4.53 13.55 32.01
N ASN A 268 -4.33 14.84 32.26
CA ASN A 268 -5.27 15.66 33.01
C ASN A 268 -6.60 15.90 32.26
N HIS A 269 -7.70 15.99 32.99
CA HIS A 269 -9.04 16.29 32.44
C HIS A 269 -9.18 17.73 31.91
N LEU A 270 -10.03 17.92 30.90
CA LEU A 270 -10.42 19.23 30.39
C LEU A 270 -11.93 19.43 30.61
N LEU A 271 -12.29 19.58 31.89
CA LEU A 271 -13.69 19.62 32.35
C LEU A 271 -14.50 20.78 31.78
N GLN A 272 -13.86 21.93 31.50
CA GLN A 272 -14.50 23.09 30.84
C GLN A 272 -15.02 22.80 29.42
N LYS A 273 -14.61 21.66 28.83
CA LYS A 273 -15.01 21.21 27.50
C LYS A 273 -15.70 19.84 27.53
N ASP A 274 -16.14 19.39 28.71
CA ASP A 274 -16.72 18.04 28.90
C ASP A 274 -15.78 16.90 28.46
N ILE A 275 -14.47 17.10 28.51
CA ILE A 275 -13.47 16.11 28.07
C ILE A 275 -12.77 15.51 29.28
N ILE A 276 -12.87 14.19 29.42
CA ILE A 276 -12.22 13.45 30.50
C ILE A 276 -10.89 12.86 30.07
N LYS A 277 -10.68 12.58 28.77
CA LYS A 277 -9.40 11.98 28.35
C LYS A 277 -9.05 12.37 26.93
N ILE A 278 -7.77 12.65 26.72
CA ILE A 278 -7.16 12.79 25.39
C ILE A 278 -5.94 11.87 25.37
N ARG A 279 -5.84 10.99 24.38
CA ARG A 279 -4.68 10.10 24.25
C ARG A 279 -4.28 9.87 22.80
N LYS A 280 -2.99 9.60 22.59
CA LYS A 280 -2.48 9.09 21.31
C LYS A 280 -2.78 7.60 21.20
N ILE A 281 -3.39 7.21 20.08
CA ILE A 281 -3.53 5.82 19.68
C ILE A 281 -2.61 5.59 18.50
N ARG A 282 -1.60 4.72 18.67
CA ARG A 282 -0.68 4.36 17.59
C ARG A 282 -1.40 3.49 16.57
N VAL A 283 -1.15 3.76 15.30
CA VAL A 283 -1.70 3.02 14.16
C VAL A 283 -0.55 2.59 13.26
N PHE A 284 -0.69 1.44 12.61
CA PHE A 284 0.40 0.81 11.85
C PHE A 284 0.11 0.85 10.35
N ILE A 285 -0.10 2.06 9.81
CA ILE A 285 -0.37 2.32 8.39
C ILE A 285 0.35 3.54 7.85
#